data_AF-A0A067MQ78-F1
#
_entry.id   AF-A0A067MQ78-F1
#
_cell.length_a   1.000
_cell.length_b   1.000
_cell.length_c   1.000
_cell.angle_alpha   90.00
_cell.angle_beta   90.00
_cell.angle_gamma   90.00
#
_symmetry.space_group_name_H-M   'P 1'
#
loop_
_entity.id
_entity.type
_entity.pdbx_description
1 polymer ?
#
loop_
_entity_poly.entity_id
_entity_poly.type
_entity_poly.pdbx_seq_one_letter_code
_entity_poly.pdbx_strand_id
1 'polypeptide(L)'
;MYNGFGGKVEANETSAQGALRELQEEAGIEADLVHCGTLLFVSDDTHLGHHIEIYRGHSYTGTITESDEMRPEWFALPAGPEPESEFISRHEDKVQDNRDVDDDTVISGLRSVPFDRMWEDDRHWFPLMLARKFFIGRVDFSLPSADSSAESTMVRWWFGVRGEGEQ
;
A
#
# COMPACT_ATOMS: atom_id res chain seq x y z
N MET A 1 11.90 6.03 -2.19
CA MET A 1 10.45 5.74 -2.17
C MET A 1 10.13 5.08 -0.85
N TYR A 2 8.98 5.36 -0.25
CA TYR A 2 8.48 4.66 0.94
C TYR A 2 7.58 3.50 0.52
N ASN A 3 7.61 2.40 1.27
CA ASN A 3 6.82 1.21 0.98
C ASN A 3 6.55 0.41 2.25
N GLY A 4 5.67 -0.58 2.14
CA GLY A 4 5.57 -1.66 3.13
C GLY A 4 6.77 -2.62 3.05
N PHE A 5 6.85 -3.52 4.03
CA PHE A 5 7.86 -4.58 4.06
C PHE A 5 7.42 -5.79 3.24
N GLY A 6 8.31 -6.38 2.45
CA GLY A 6 7.95 -7.55 1.66
C GLY A 6 8.86 -7.85 0.48
N GLY A 7 8.75 -9.08 -0.01
CA GLY A 7 9.56 -9.58 -1.11
C GLY A 7 8.93 -10.78 -1.82
N LYS A 8 9.76 -11.52 -2.55
CA LYS A 8 9.29 -12.65 -3.36
C LYS A 8 9.03 -13.86 -2.47
N VAL A 9 7.92 -14.54 -2.71
CA VAL A 9 7.63 -15.84 -2.08
C VAL A 9 8.64 -16.88 -2.58
N GLU A 10 9.31 -17.55 -1.65
CA GLU A 10 10.28 -18.61 -1.93
C GLU A 10 9.62 -19.96 -2.26
N ALA A 11 10.43 -20.87 -2.79
CA ALA A 11 9.98 -22.25 -3.00
C ALA A 11 9.70 -22.93 -1.64
N ASN A 12 8.49 -23.46 -1.48
CA ASN A 12 7.98 -24.18 -0.30
C ASN A 12 7.48 -23.32 0.87
N GLU A 13 7.23 -22.03 0.65
CA GLU A 13 6.50 -21.20 1.62
C GLU A 13 5.15 -20.72 1.05
N THR A 14 4.20 -20.46 1.95
CA THR A 14 2.98 -19.72 1.64
C THR A 14 3.28 -18.21 1.60
N SER A 15 2.44 -17.43 0.93
CA SER A 15 2.58 -15.95 0.92
C SER A 15 2.59 -15.34 2.33
N ALA A 16 1.82 -15.92 3.27
CA ALA A 16 1.81 -15.47 4.66
C ALA A 16 3.14 -15.76 5.39
N GLN A 17 3.77 -16.91 5.09
CA GLN A 17 5.10 -17.23 5.63
C GLN A 17 6.17 -16.32 5.04
N GLY A 18 6.12 -16.07 3.72
CA GLY A 18 7.01 -15.09 3.07
C GLY A 18 6.86 -13.70 3.68
N ALA A 19 5.62 -13.20 3.86
CA ALA A 19 5.39 -11.91 4.49
C ALA A 19 5.97 -11.79 5.92
N LEU A 20 5.91 -12.86 6.72
CA LEU A 20 6.53 -12.89 8.05
C LEU A 20 8.06 -12.90 7.98
N ARG A 21 8.65 -13.69 7.08
CA ARG A 21 10.10 -13.75 6.86
C ARG A 21 10.65 -12.40 6.43
N GLU A 22 10.05 -11.79 5.40
CA GLU A 22 10.47 -10.49 4.86
C GLU A 22 10.35 -9.38 5.91
N LEU A 23 9.26 -9.35 6.70
CA LEU A 23 9.11 -8.40 7.81
C LEU A 23 10.23 -8.55 8.85
N GLN A 24 10.63 -9.78 9.16
CA GLN A 24 11.70 -10.05 10.10
C GLN A 24 13.08 -9.66 9.53
N GLU A 25 13.32 -9.91 8.24
CA GLU A 25 14.57 -9.56 7.54
C GLU A 25 14.74 -8.05 7.36
N GLU A 26 13.67 -7.34 7.00
CA GLU A 26 13.71 -5.91 6.68
C GLU A 26 13.50 -4.98 7.88
N ALA A 27 12.80 -5.44 8.93
CA ALA A 27 12.46 -4.60 10.08
C ALA A 27 12.85 -5.19 11.45
N GLY A 28 13.31 -6.44 11.52
CA GLY A 28 13.73 -7.07 12.76
C GLY A 28 12.58 -7.44 13.72
N ILE A 29 11.33 -7.50 13.21
CA ILE A 29 10.13 -7.73 14.02
C ILE A 29 9.24 -8.84 13.46
N GLU A 30 8.43 -9.43 14.34
CA GLU A 30 7.33 -10.35 14.01
C GLU A 30 5.99 -9.70 14.36
N ALA A 31 4.94 -9.96 13.59
CA ALA A 31 3.62 -9.35 13.79
C ALA A 31 2.46 -10.33 13.57
N ASP A 32 1.28 -9.96 14.08
CA ASP A 32 0.01 -10.68 13.89
C ASP A 32 -0.62 -10.40 12.50
N LEU A 33 0.06 -10.86 11.45
CA LEU A 33 -0.33 -10.55 10.07
C LEU A 33 -1.69 -11.13 9.68
N VAL A 34 -2.58 -10.26 9.20
CA VAL A 34 -3.89 -10.59 8.65
C VAL A 34 -3.92 -10.21 7.17
N HIS A 35 -4.29 -11.16 6.32
CA HIS A 35 -4.47 -10.92 4.89
C HIS A 35 -5.59 -9.90 4.65
N CYS A 36 -5.30 -8.82 3.92
CA CYS A 36 -6.21 -7.69 3.77
C CYS A 36 -6.40 -7.19 2.34
N GLY A 37 -5.64 -7.70 1.38
CA GLY A 37 -5.99 -7.50 -0.02
C GLY A 37 -5.03 -8.15 -1.00
N THR A 38 -5.46 -8.23 -2.25
CA THR A 38 -4.68 -8.83 -3.33
C THR A 38 -4.57 -7.82 -4.48
N LEU A 39 -3.35 -7.59 -4.98
CA LEU A 39 -3.09 -6.72 -6.12
C LEU A 39 -2.47 -7.52 -7.27
N LEU A 40 -2.93 -7.27 -8.49
CA LEU A 40 -2.30 -7.74 -9.71
C LEU A 40 -1.68 -6.57 -10.46
N PHE A 41 -0.36 -6.50 -10.53
CA PHE A 41 0.34 -5.51 -11.35
C PHE A 41 0.74 -6.10 -12.69
N VAL A 42 0.50 -5.35 -13.76
CA VAL A 42 0.86 -5.75 -15.12
C VAL A 42 1.58 -4.59 -15.79
N SER A 43 2.76 -4.82 -16.35
CA SER A 43 3.42 -3.83 -17.23
C SER A 43 3.15 -4.13 -18.70
N ASP A 44 3.17 -3.09 -19.52
CA ASP A 44 2.99 -3.15 -20.97
C ASP A 44 4.04 -4.00 -21.71
N ASP A 45 5.28 -4.01 -21.23
CA ASP A 45 6.39 -4.75 -21.85
C ASP A 45 6.61 -6.17 -21.28
N THR A 46 5.92 -6.54 -20.20
CA THR A 46 6.13 -7.85 -19.57
C THR A 46 4.96 -8.80 -19.88
N HIS A 47 5.29 -10.00 -20.36
CA HIS A 47 4.35 -11.12 -20.34
C HIS A 47 4.09 -11.65 -18.92
N LEU A 48 4.68 -11.04 -17.91
CA LEU A 48 4.62 -11.43 -16.50
C LEU A 48 3.83 -10.36 -15.73
N GLY A 49 2.84 -10.80 -14.96
CA GLY A 49 2.18 -9.98 -13.95
C GLY A 49 2.74 -10.29 -12.56
N HIS A 50 2.76 -9.30 -11.68
CA HIS A 50 3.11 -9.47 -10.27
C HIS A 50 1.83 -9.66 -9.47
N HIS A 51 1.69 -10.82 -8.85
CA HIS A 51 0.63 -11.10 -7.88
C HIS A 51 1.14 -10.75 -6.49
N ILE A 52 0.49 -9.81 -5.82
CA ILE A 52 0.91 -9.26 -4.54
C ILE A 52 -0.19 -9.52 -3.51
N GLU A 53 0.16 -10.16 -2.41
CA GLU A 53 -0.74 -10.36 -1.27
C GLU A 53 -0.37 -9.37 -0.15
N ILE A 54 -1.32 -8.56 0.28
CA ILE A 54 -1.13 -7.47 1.24
C ILE A 54 -1.59 -7.93 2.62
N TYR A 55 -0.69 -7.83 3.58
CA TYR A 55 -0.94 -8.18 4.97
C TYR A 55 -0.83 -6.94 5.86
N ARG A 56 -1.65 -6.90 6.91
CA ARG A 56 -1.57 -5.87 7.96
C ARG A 56 -1.40 -6.52 9.32
N GLY A 57 -0.54 -5.97 10.16
CA GLY A 57 -0.42 -6.31 11.59
C GLY A 57 -0.97 -5.18 12.47
N HIS A 58 -1.50 -5.52 13.63
CA HIS A 58 -1.91 -4.56 14.66
C HIS A 58 -0.92 -4.49 15.82
N SER A 59 -0.24 -5.61 16.10
CA SER A 59 0.75 -5.72 17.15
C SER A 59 2.00 -6.42 16.63
N TYR A 60 3.14 -6.10 17.23
CA TYR A 60 4.42 -6.69 16.87
C TYR A 60 5.27 -6.97 18.10
N THR A 61 6.24 -7.87 17.94
CA THR A 61 7.30 -8.15 18.90
C THR A 61 8.67 -8.00 18.24
N GLY A 62 9.72 -7.85 19.05
CA GLY A 62 11.07 -7.60 18.56
C GLY A 62 11.48 -6.14 18.68
N THR A 63 12.61 -5.80 18.07
CA THR A 63 13.17 -4.43 18.07
C THR A 63 13.30 -3.98 16.62
N ILE A 64 12.64 -2.87 16.30
CA ILE A 64 12.71 -2.28 14.96
C ILE A 64 14.16 -1.96 14.64
N THR A 65 14.65 -2.53 13.53
CA THR A 65 16.05 -2.46 13.10
C THR A 65 16.11 -2.09 11.63
N GLU A 66 17.00 -1.15 11.27
CA GLU A 66 17.32 -0.81 9.88
C GLU A 66 18.16 -1.93 9.26
N SER A 67 17.84 -2.29 8.02
CA SER A 67 18.59 -3.25 7.20
C SER A 67 19.28 -2.54 6.02
N ASP A 68 20.07 -3.29 5.24
CA ASP A 68 20.68 -2.76 4.01
C ASP A 68 19.63 -2.38 2.95
N GLU A 69 18.43 -2.96 3.03
CA GLU A 69 17.35 -2.75 2.06
C GLU A 69 16.30 -1.75 2.55
N MET A 70 16.12 -1.63 3.87
CA MET A 70 14.98 -0.93 4.45
C MET A 70 15.34 -0.12 5.69
N ARG A 71 14.83 1.12 5.74
CA ARG A 71 14.88 1.97 6.94
C ARG A 71 13.46 2.21 7.47
N PRO A 72 13.03 1.46 8.49
CA PRO A 72 11.69 1.62 9.07
C PRO A 72 11.45 3.04 9.59
N GLU A 73 10.26 3.57 9.34
CA GLU A 73 9.85 4.89 9.82
C GLU A 73 8.37 4.89 10.21
N TRP A 74 8.05 5.59 11.31
CA TRP A 74 6.67 5.76 11.78
C TRP A 74 6.02 6.99 11.16
N PHE A 75 4.80 6.80 10.67
CA PHE A 75 3.94 7.87 10.16
C PHE A 75 2.66 7.96 10.99
N ALA A 76 2.13 9.16 11.13
CA ALA A 76 0.81 9.41 11.65
C ALA A 76 -0.22 8.83 10.66
N LEU A 77 -1.22 8.14 11.22
CA LEU A 77 -2.39 7.79 10.42
C LEU A 77 -3.14 9.06 10.03
N PRO A 78 -3.68 9.14 8.80
CA PRO A 78 -4.50 10.27 8.40
C PRO A 78 -5.68 10.42 9.37
N ALA A 79 -5.92 11.64 9.85
CA ALA A 79 -7.11 11.95 10.63
C ALA A 79 -8.34 11.86 9.69
N GLY A 80 -8.99 10.71 9.69
CA GLY A 80 -10.22 10.46 8.95
C GLY A 80 -11.28 9.84 9.85
N PRO A 81 -12.58 9.99 9.54
CA PRO A 81 -13.62 9.37 10.32
C PRO A 81 -13.43 7.84 10.30
N GLU A 82 -13.77 7.19 11.40
CA GLU A 82 -13.83 5.73 11.51
C GLU A 82 -14.46 5.08 10.25
N PRO A 83 -14.07 3.83 9.90
CA PRO A 83 -14.10 3.22 8.55
C PRO A 83 -15.39 3.22 7.72
N GLU A 84 -16.50 3.74 8.23
CA GLU A 84 -17.83 3.49 7.66
C GLU A 84 -18.38 4.63 6.79
N SER A 85 -17.98 5.89 6.93
CA SER A 85 -18.89 6.97 6.49
C SER A 85 -18.66 7.68 5.16
N GLU A 86 -17.45 7.84 4.59
CA GLU A 86 -17.31 8.79 3.44
C GLU A 86 -16.61 8.30 2.17
N PHE A 87 -15.88 7.18 2.17
CA PHE A 87 -15.09 6.80 0.98
C PHE A 87 -15.88 6.29 -0.24
N ILE A 88 -17.17 5.94 -0.10
CA ILE A 88 -18.00 5.43 -1.21
C ILE A 88 -18.98 6.50 -1.75
N SER A 89 -19.05 7.67 -1.12
CA SER A 89 -19.99 8.72 -1.49
C SER A 89 -19.28 9.94 -2.10
N ARG A 90 -18.91 9.86 -3.39
CA ARG A 90 -19.00 10.96 -4.39
C ARG A 90 -18.11 10.71 -5.61
N HIS A 91 -18.72 10.20 -6.67
CA HIS A 91 -18.25 10.43 -8.03
C HIS A 91 -19.37 11.03 -8.88
N GLU A 92 -19.96 12.12 -8.39
CA GLU A 92 -20.59 13.14 -9.22
C GLU A 92 -20.27 14.54 -8.63
N ASP A 93 -19.60 15.34 -9.46
CA ASP A 93 -19.45 16.80 -9.42
C ASP A 93 -18.89 17.48 -8.15
N LYS A 94 -17.62 17.88 -8.24
CA LYS A 94 -17.23 19.30 -8.40
C LYS A 94 -15.71 19.46 -8.45
N VAL A 95 -15.23 19.99 -9.57
CA VAL A 95 -13.93 20.67 -9.67
C VAL A 95 -13.94 21.84 -8.69
N GLN A 96 -13.06 21.81 -7.69
CA GLN A 96 -12.65 23.02 -7.00
C GLN A 96 -11.15 22.94 -6.69
N ASP A 97 -10.42 23.81 -7.39
CA ASP A 97 -9.02 24.15 -7.23
C ASP A 97 -8.76 24.52 -5.76
N ASN A 98 -8.10 23.64 -5.02
CA ASN A 98 -7.47 23.95 -3.73
C ASN A 98 -5.98 23.61 -3.87
N ARG A 99 -5.27 24.50 -4.57
CA ARG A 99 -3.84 24.70 -4.34
C ARG A 99 -3.67 25.24 -2.91
N ASP A 100 -2.65 24.73 -2.24
CA ASP A 100 -2.16 25.14 -0.91
C ASP A 100 -2.88 24.46 0.28
N VAL A 101 -2.62 23.17 0.47
CA VAL A 101 -2.66 22.56 1.82
C VAL A 101 -1.23 22.20 2.17
N ASP A 102 -0.63 22.96 3.09
CA ASP A 102 0.66 22.64 3.68
C ASP A 102 0.58 21.24 4.31
N ASP A 103 1.29 20.29 3.68
CA ASP A 103 1.47 18.89 4.06
C ASP A 103 2.44 18.79 5.25
N ASP A 104 2.06 19.40 6.38
CA ASP A 104 2.82 19.34 7.63
C ASP A 104 1.86 19.26 8.84
N THR A 105 0.74 18.54 8.68
CA THR A 105 -0.18 18.28 9.80
C THR A 105 0.43 17.25 10.74
N VAL A 106 1.29 17.72 11.64
CA VAL A 106 1.91 16.94 12.71
C VAL A 106 0.85 16.60 13.76
N ILE A 107 0.21 15.44 13.63
CA ILE A 107 -0.56 14.84 14.74
C ILE A 107 0.44 13.98 15.51
N SER A 108 0.57 14.22 16.82
CA SER A 108 1.44 13.51 17.78
C SER A 108 2.98 13.59 17.60
N GLY A 109 3.50 14.48 16.76
CA GLY A 109 4.94 14.59 16.51
C GLY A 109 5.44 13.70 15.36
N LEU A 110 4.54 12.91 14.76
CA LEU A 110 4.79 12.10 13.58
C LEU A 110 4.35 12.84 12.31
N ARG A 111 4.99 12.49 11.18
CA ARG A 111 4.65 13.02 9.85
C ARG A 111 3.47 12.27 9.24
N SER A 112 2.70 12.90 8.36
CA SER A 112 1.68 12.23 7.53
C SER A 112 2.32 11.16 6.64
N VAL A 113 1.52 10.18 6.21
CA VAL A 113 1.95 9.18 5.21
C VAL A 113 2.29 9.91 3.90
N PRO A 114 3.53 9.79 3.38
CA PRO A 114 4.00 10.59 2.25
C PRO A 114 3.62 9.95 0.91
N PHE A 115 2.32 10.00 0.54
CA PHE A 115 1.81 9.40 -0.70
C PHE A 115 2.42 9.97 -1.99
N ASP A 116 3.10 11.12 -1.92
CA ASP A 116 3.90 11.71 -2.99
C ASP A 116 5.25 11.00 -3.20
N ARG A 117 5.73 10.26 -2.19
CA ARG A 117 6.99 9.50 -2.20
C ARG A 117 6.76 7.99 -2.14
N MET A 118 5.52 7.55 -2.36
CA MET A 118 5.09 6.15 -2.44
C MET A 118 4.72 5.80 -3.88
N TRP A 119 4.32 4.56 -4.14
CA TRP A 119 3.80 4.20 -5.45
C TRP A 119 2.50 4.95 -5.73
N GLU A 120 2.25 5.27 -7.01
CA GLU A 120 1.08 6.04 -7.41
C GLU A 120 -0.23 5.33 -7.01
N ASP A 121 -0.25 4.00 -6.96
CA ASP A 121 -1.43 3.21 -6.63
C ASP A 121 -1.74 3.17 -5.13
N ASP A 122 -0.76 3.42 -4.27
CA ASP A 122 -0.89 3.34 -2.82
C ASP A 122 -1.99 4.27 -2.28
N ARG A 123 -2.15 5.45 -2.88
CA ARG A 123 -3.22 6.40 -2.50
C ARG A 123 -4.63 5.83 -2.70
N HIS A 124 -4.79 4.77 -3.48
CA HIS A 124 -6.08 4.16 -3.77
C HIS A 124 -6.40 2.98 -2.84
N TRP A 125 -5.45 2.06 -2.63
CA TRP A 125 -5.71 0.85 -1.82
C TRP A 125 -5.34 1.02 -0.34
N PHE A 126 -4.37 1.88 0.00
CA PHE A 126 -3.94 2.08 1.38
C PHE A 126 -5.07 2.59 2.29
N PRO A 127 -5.94 3.53 1.86
CA PRO A 127 -7.11 3.90 2.65
C PRO A 127 -8.08 2.73 2.92
N LEU A 128 -8.23 1.78 1.98
CA LEU A 128 -9.06 0.59 2.17
C LEU A 128 -8.47 -0.34 3.24
N MET A 129 -7.14 -0.51 3.23
CA MET A 129 -6.41 -1.24 4.25
C MET A 129 -6.62 -0.63 5.65
N LEU A 130 -6.49 0.70 5.77
CA LEU A 130 -6.71 1.44 7.03
C LEU A 130 -8.17 1.33 7.50
N ALA A 131 -9.12 1.39 6.57
CA ALA A 131 -10.54 1.17 6.83
C ALA A 131 -10.89 -0.30 7.13
N ARG A 132 -9.89 -1.19 7.22
CA ARG A 132 -10.04 -2.63 7.47
C ARG A 132 -10.89 -3.38 6.44
N LYS A 133 -11.10 -2.80 5.25
CA LYS A 133 -11.88 -3.40 4.17
C LYS A 133 -10.99 -4.31 3.33
N PHE A 134 -11.43 -5.55 3.10
CA PHE A 134 -10.72 -6.43 2.19
C PHE A 134 -10.87 -5.94 0.76
N PHE A 135 -9.76 -5.80 0.04
CA PHE A 135 -9.76 -5.29 -1.33
C PHE A 135 -9.07 -6.25 -2.31
N ILE A 136 -9.49 -6.17 -3.57
CA ILE A 136 -8.81 -6.77 -4.70
C ILE A 136 -8.58 -5.67 -5.71
N GLY A 137 -7.39 -5.58 -6.28
CA GLY A 137 -7.08 -4.55 -7.27
C GLY A 137 -6.28 -5.09 -8.44
N ARG A 138 -6.35 -4.35 -9.54
CA ARG A 138 -5.43 -4.49 -10.66
C ARG A 138 -4.90 -3.13 -11.02
N VAL A 139 -3.60 -3.06 -11.30
CA VAL A 139 -2.93 -1.86 -11.80
C VAL A 139 -2.09 -2.23 -13.00
N ASP A 140 -2.39 -1.61 -14.13
CA ASP A 140 -1.57 -1.68 -15.33
C ASP A 140 -0.63 -0.47 -15.33
N PHE A 141 0.68 -0.71 -15.47
CA PHE A 141 1.71 0.31 -15.58
C PHE A 141 2.25 0.41 -17.00
N SER A 142 2.59 1.62 -17.42
CA SER A 142 3.43 1.84 -18.60
C SER A 142 4.85 2.07 -18.15
N LEU A 143 5.76 1.22 -18.62
CA LEU A 143 7.17 1.38 -18.33
C LEU A 143 7.77 2.47 -19.22
N PRO A 144 8.65 3.33 -18.67
CA PRO A 144 9.41 4.24 -19.50
C PRO A 144 10.25 3.45 -20.51
N SER A 145 10.40 3.98 -21.72
CA SER A 145 11.34 3.43 -22.69
C SER A 145 12.75 3.37 -22.08
N ALA A 146 13.57 2.38 -22.45
CA ALA A 146 14.92 2.21 -21.90
C ALA A 146 15.82 3.47 -21.98
N ASP A 147 15.54 4.37 -22.92
CA ASP A 147 16.26 5.64 -23.12
C ASP A 147 15.65 6.84 -22.35
N SER A 148 14.62 6.62 -21.52
CA SER A 148 13.89 7.65 -20.79
C SER A 148 14.18 7.56 -19.29
N SER A 149 14.38 8.72 -18.66
CA SER A 149 14.43 8.85 -17.20
C SER A 149 13.04 9.07 -16.58
N ALA A 150 11.96 8.93 -17.37
CA ALA A 150 10.61 9.07 -16.87
C ALA A 150 10.28 7.94 -15.88
N GLU A 151 9.40 8.22 -14.94
CA GLU A 151 8.90 7.22 -14.00
C GLU A 151 7.80 6.38 -14.66
N SER A 152 7.60 5.15 -14.17
CA SER A 152 6.45 4.34 -14.57
C SER A 152 5.15 5.02 -14.16
N THR A 153 4.13 4.99 -15.02
CA THR A 153 2.83 5.65 -14.77
C THR A 153 1.69 4.64 -14.76
N MET A 154 0.70 4.85 -13.89
CA MET A 154 -0.53 4.05 -13.90
C MET A 154 -1.35 4.37 -15.16
N VAL A 155 -1.74 3.34 -15.92
CA VAL A 155 -2.49 3.52 -17.18
C VAL A 155 -3.93 3.05 -17.06
N ARG A 156 -4.16 1.92 -16.39
CA ARG A 156 -5.50 1.37 -16.13
C ARG A 156 -5.52 0.72 -14.76
N TRP A 157 -6.58 0.95 -14.00
CA TRP A 157 -6.69 0.37 -12.67
C TRP A 157 -8.14 0.19 -12.27
N TRP A 158 -8.35 -0.76 -11.37
CA TRP A 158 -9.59 -0.90 -10.62
C TRP A 158 -9.29 -1.47 -9.24
N PHE A 159 -10.11 -1.08 -8.27
CA PHE A 159 -10.09 -1.61 -6.92
C PHE A 159 -11.52 -1.98 -6.53
N GLY A 160 -11.72 -3.24 -6.15
CA GLY A 160 -12.98 -3.77 -5.65
C GLY A 160 -12.86 -4.07 -4.16
N VAL A 161 -13.90 -3.74 -3.40
CA VAL A 161 -14.02 -4.10 -1.99
C VAL A 161 -15.01 -5.24 -1.86
N ARG A 162 -14.70 -6.25 -1.05
CA ARG A 162 -15.67 -7.31 -0.76
C ARG A 162 -16.82 -6.72 0.07
N GLY A 163 -18.05 -6.86 -0.43
CA GLY A 163 -19.24 -6.43 0.30
C GLY A 163 -19.36 -7.16 1.64
N GLU A 164 -19.85 -6.46 2.67
CA GLU A 164 -20.19 -7.08 3.95
C GLU A 164 -21.49 -7.88 3.78
N GLY A 165 -21.35 -9.17 3.52
CA GLY A 165 -22.48 -10.09 3.41
C GLY A 165 -22.27 -11.12 2.32
N GLU A 166 -21.76 -12.29 2.74
CA GLU A 166 -22.06 -13.64 2.22
C GLU A 166 -20.98 -14.58 2.77
N GLN A 167 -21.30 -15.17 3.93
CA GLN A 167 -20.83 -16.49 4.34
C GLN A 167 -21.90 -17.51 3.95
#